data_AF-G9WL76-F1
#
_entry.id   AF-G9WL76-F1
#
_cell.length_a   1.000
_cell.length_b   1.000
_cell.length_c   1.000
_cell.angle_alpha   90.00
_cell.angle_beta   90.00
_cell.angle_gamma   90.00
#
_symmetry.space_group_name_H-M   'P 1'
#
loop_
_entity.id
_entity.type
_entity.pdbx_description
1 polymer ?
#
loop_
_entity_poly.entity_id
_entity_poly.type
_entity_poly.pdbx_seq_one_letter_code
_entity_poly.pdbx_strand_id
1 'polypeptide(L)'
;MNNVKLGTALFAATVLVSTNAFAGNWVQTGNTWEYHDNGRRTANTWVKASDGHSWFWINDAGKMSVNEWFIHNGQWYFTKADGIMSDNEWIQSPHSGRWYYLNQGGAMAENQWLDYNGRWYYLGSDGGMVTNGTVDGYYIDSSGVWSGDSSKIVNNANAAISSGGGSGFSGGGGSSGGSSGGSSGGGGGSFSGGGGSSSSGSTSSGGSGSYNGSNSSSDTGNTNSKWNPFDGTFHLRFSDNLQEANKKDEWSNNKLRELLSKWDTSNMSELEKAMVALTVTHNTIDYEATDDIVLSYPWVYTDFVYKTLKEGTGQCHHYVIVYQRACELLGLKAVYISEKAYDHSVAGVEIDGEWYMVDPTNAILRADGSDGATGALDVIHDSLINPSVVDYIRQYMTDPAQSYHIPEFAKPPISAFTKKKSITPEMLRNALSKVLTGKTLDEIAADEAEAKRKTLEEIEKREEAQRLVDEAKAPAFADEKRAEGWSVVVTSSEGVKTDLEAQERNSNERNRIKNENVEANSNHKLEINAKKFGYIYVIYYRINN
;
A
#
# COMPACT_ATOMS: atom_id res chain seq x y z
N MET A 1 -17.44 -12.92 -36.47
CA MET A 1 -16.01 -12.95 -36.83
C MET A 1 -15.34 -11.76 -36.17
N ASN A 2 -14.21 -11.99 -35.49
CA ASN A 2 -13.23 -11.01 -35.00
C ASN A 2 -13.72 -9.90 -34.03
N ASN A 3 -13.03 -9.55 -32.95
CA ASN A 3 -12.02 -10.29 -32.19
C ASN A 3 -12.00 -9.70 -30.77
N VAL A 4 -12.24 -10.51 -29.74
CA VAL A 4 -12.10 -10.07 -28.34
C VAL A 4 -10.68 -10.37 -27.86
N LYS A 5 -10.02 -9.38 -27.25
CA LYS A 5 -8.80 -9.58 -26.47
C LYS A 5 -9.00 -8.99 -25.07
N LEU A 6 -9.49 -9.81 -24.14
CA LEU A 6 -9.16 -9.62 -22.73
C LEU A 6 -7.70 -9.99 -22.56
N GLY A 7 -6.89 -9.08 -22.02
CA GLY A 7 -5.53 -9.39 -21.60
C GLY A 7 -5.56 -9.96 -20.19
N THR A 8 -5.31 -11.26 -20.05
CA THR A 8 -5.05 -11.87 -18.74
C THR A 8 -3.72 -11.36 -18.20
N ALA A 9 -3.77 -10.43 -17.25
CA ALA A 9 -2.62 -9.98 -16.48
C ALA A 9 -2.21 -11.04 -15.43
N LEU A 10 -1.98 -12.27 -15.88
CA LEU A 10 -1.33 -13.30 -15.07
C LEU A 10 0.14 -12.90 -14.93
N PHE A 11 0.50 -12.26 -13.82
CA PHE A 11 1.90 -11.97 -13.47
C PHE A 11 2.64 -13.25 -13.07
N ALA A 12 2.76 -14.17 -14.02
CA ALA A 12 3.88 -15.09 -14.07
C ALA A 12 5.14 -14.22 -14.25
N ALA A 13 5.79 -13.89 -13.13
CA ALA A 13 7.09 -13.26 -13.10
C ALA A 13 8.15 -14.26 -13.58
N THR A 14 8.10 -14.57 -14.87
CA THR A 14 9.13 -15.31 -15.61
C THR A 14 10.34 -14.39 -15.75
N VAL A 15 10.99 -14.09 -14.62
CA VAL A 15 12.24 -13.37 -14.61
C VAL A 15 13.26 -14.31 -15.23
N LEU A 16 13.50 -14.12 -16.54
CA LEU A 16 14.74 -14.52 -17.18
C LEU A 16 15.86 -13.69 -16.55
N VAL A 17 16.27 -14.11 -15.34
CA VAL A 17 17.47 -13.62 -14.69
C VAL A 17 18.62 -14.05 -15.60
N SER A 18 19.08 -13.12 -16.44
CA SER A 18 20.44 -13.19 -16.97
C SER A 18 21.38 -13.33 -15.78
N THR A 19 22.06 -14.48 -15.68
CA THR A 19 22.73 -14.92 -14.45
C THR A 19 24.02 -14.16 -14.17
N ASN A 20 23.90 -12.87 -13.88
CA ASN A 20 24.92 -12.09 -13.20
C ASN A 20 24.89 -12.50 -11.72
N ALA A 21 25.95 -13.16 -11.27
CA ALA A 21 25.93 -13.89 -10.02
C ALA A 21 25.92 -12.99 -8.79
N PHE A 22 24.91 -13.15 -7.93
CA PHE A 22 24.98 -12.80 -6.51
C PHE A 22 25.89 -13.81 -5.78
N ALA A 23 27.16 -13.84 -6.12
CA ALA A 23 28.19 -14.68 -5.51
C ALA A 23 29.15 -13.80 -4.68
N GLY A 24 29.01 -13.86 -3.36
CA GLY A 24 29.80 -13.05 -2.43
C GLY A 24 29.20 -13.07 -1.02
N ASN A 25 29.44 -12.02 -0.24
CA ASN A 25 29.00 -11.86 1.16
C ASN A 25 27.46 -11.81 1.37
N TRP A 26 26.64 -12.00 0.34
CA TRP A 26 25.17 -11.97 0.44
C TRP A 26 24.60 -13.38 0.59
N VAL A 27 23.73 -13.59 1.58
CA VAL A 27 23.12 -14.88 1.91
C VAL A 27 21.60 -14.73 1.92
N GLN A 28 20.89 -15.50 1.10
CA GLN A 28 19.42 -15.53 1.13
C GLN A 28 18.93 -16.42 2.27
N THR A 29 18.05 -15.88 3.12
CA THR A 29 17.50 -16.58 4.29
C THR A 29 15.98 -16.39 4.30
N GLY A 30 15.27 -17.33 3.65
CA GLY A 30 13.83 -17.22 3.36
C GLY A 30 13.57 -16.20 2.26
N ASN A 31 12.58 -15.32 2.47
CA ASN A 31 12.18 -14.30 1.50
C ASN A 31 12.98 -12.98 1.64
N THR A 32 14.08 -12.97 2.38
CA THR A 32 14.94 -11.80 2.62
C THR A 32 16.42 -12.17 2.54
N TRP A 33 17.28 -11.16 2.42
CA TRP A 33 18.73 -11.29 2.29
C TRP A 33 19.45 -10.81 3.55
N GLU A 34 20.58 -11.42 3.84
CA GLU A 34 21.53 -11.02 4.89
C GLU A 34 22.87 -10.67 4.25
N TYR A 35 23.61 -9.74 4.85
CA TYR A 35 25.01 -9.49 4.49
C TYR A 35 25.96 -10.03 5.56
N HIS A 36 27.03 -10.70 5.12
CA HIS A 36 27.97 -11.44 5.94
C HIS A 36 29.41 -10.96 5.68
N ASP A 37 29.83 -9.87 6.32
CA ASP A 37 31.22 -9.41 6.19
C ASP A 37 32.18 -10.38 6.89
N ASN A 38 33.22 -10.81 6.17
CA ASN A 38 34.22 -11.76 6.66
C ASN A 38 33.61 -13.01 7.36
N GLY A 39 32.45 -13.48 6.87
CA GLY A 39 31.72 -14.62 7.43
C GLY A 39 30.93 -14.33 8.71
N ARG A 40 30.66 -13.05 9.02
CA ARG A 40 29.82 -12.62 10.15
C ARG A 40 28.66 -11.78 9.65
N ARG A 41 27.43 -12.13 10.05
CA ARG A 41 26.23 -11.30 9.82
C ARG A 41 26.46 -9.87 10.30
N THR A 42 26.14 -8.91 9.45
CA THR A 42 26.06 -7.49 9.81
C THR A 42 24.64 -7.12 10.24
N ALA A 43 24.52 -6.00 10.95
CA ALA A 43 23.24 -5.41 11.37
C ALA A 43 23.44 -3.89 11.56
N ASN A 44 22.38 -3.11 11.39
CA ASN A 44 22.39 -1.63 11.44
C ASN A 44 23.53 -1.01 10.60
N THR A 45 23.71 -1.45 9.36
CA THR A 45 24.77 -0.96 8.48
C THR A 45 24.32 -0.78 7.05
N TRP A 46 24.91 0.21 6.40
CA TRP A 46 24.96 0.32 4.95
C TRP A 46 25.82 -0.78 4.34
N VAL A 47 25.40 -1.27 3.18
CA VAL A 47 26.19 -2.15 2.30
C VAL A 47 26.19 -1.56 0.91
N LYS A 48 27.38 -1.33 0.34
CA LYS A 48 27.50 -0.81 -1.03
C LYS A 48 27.50 -1.95 -2.04
N ALA A 49 26.78 -1.78 -3.14
CA ALA A 49 26.78 -2.71 -4.25
C ALA A 49 28.13 -2.73 -5.00
N SER A 50 28.37 -3.83 -5.72
CA SER A 50 29.54 -3.99 -6.60
C SER A 50 29.51 -3.08 -7.84
N ASP A 51 28.36 -2.48 -8.14
CA ASP A 51 28.18 -1.47 -9.19
C ASP A 51 28.77 -0.08 -8.84
N GLY A 52 29.22 0.11 -7.60
CA GLY A 52 29.85 1.33 -7.12
C GLY A 52 28.91 2.52 -6.88
N HIS A 53 27.59 2.37 -7.00
CA HIS A 53 26.61 3.46 -6.80
C HIS A 53 25.41 3.06 -5.94
N SER A 54 24.85 1.86 -6.10
CA SER A 54 23.70 1.40 -5.30
C SER A 54 24.10 1.11 -3.86
N TRP A 55 23.18 1.40 -2.93
CA TRP A 55 23.32 1.15 -1.50
C TRP A 55 22.12 0.37 -0.98
N PHE A 56 22.37 -0.54 -0.05
CA PHE A 56 21.37 -1.31 0.69
C PHE A 56 21.50 -1.02 2.18
N TRP A 57 20.39 -1.04 2.91
CA TRP A 57 20.38 -1.00 4.37
C TRP A 57 20.16 -2.40 4.94
N ILE A 58 21.00 -2.78 5.91
CA ILE A 58 20.82 -3.97 6.75
C ILE A 58 20.33 -3.50 8.11
N ASN A 59 19.11 -3.90 8.48
CA ASN A 59 18.45 -3.53 9.74
C ASN A 59 19.07 -4.21 10.98
N ASP A 60 18.49 -3.96 12.15
CA ASP A 60 18.94 -4.48 13.45
C ASP A 60 18.83 -6.01 13.56
N ALA A 61 17.79 -6.60 12.94
CA ALA A 61 17.64 -8.04 12.78
C ALA A 61 18.65 -8.66 11.78
N GLY A 62 19.52 -7.85 11.16
CA GLY A 62 20.53 -8.29 10.20
C GLY A 62 19.94 -8.71 8.85
N LYS A 63 18.81 -8.11 8.45
CA LYS A 63 18.10 -8.34 7.19
C LYS A 63 18.16 -7.10 6.28
N MET A 64 18.12 -7.33 4.98
CA MET A 64 17.98 -6.26 3.98
C MET A 64 16.57 -5.67 4.04
N SER A 65 16.48 -4.34 4.23
CA SER A 65 15.24 -3.58 4.16
C SER A 65 14.74 -3.45 2.72
N VAL A 66 13.42 -3.50 2.53
CA VAL A 66 12.74 -3.38 1.23
C VAL A 66 11.40 -2.65 1.40
N ASN A 67 11.12 -1.64 0.58
CA ASN A 67 9.97 -0.72 0.74
C ASN A 67 9.87 -0.02 2.11
N GLU A 68 10.95 -0.01 2.90
CA GLU A 68 10.97 0.45 4.29
C GLU A 68 11.60 1.84 4.44
N TRP A 69 11.00 2.66 5.32
CA TRP A 69 11.62 3.86 5.89
C TRP A 69 12.45 3.49 7.12
N PHE A 70 13.61 4.11 7.29
CA PHE A 70 14.49 3.90 8.43
C PHE A 70 15.28 5.16 8.80
N ILE A 71 15.68 5.28 10.07
CA ILE A 71 16.53 6.38 10.55
C ILE A 71 17.98 5.92 10.58
N HIS A 72 18.89 6.72 10.04
CA HIS A 72 20.33 6.58 10.22
C HIS A 72 20.95 7.94 10.61
N ASN A 73 21.76 7.96 11.67
CA ASN A 73 22.37 9.19 12.23
C ASN A 73 21.41 10.37 12.48
N GLY A 74 20.12 10.09 12.73
CA GLY A 74 19.09 11.11 12.96
C GLY A 74 18.42 11.65 11.70
N GLN A 75 18.73 11.12 10.51
CA GLN A 75 18.06 11.45 9.25
C GLN A 75 17.25 10.25 8.74
N TRP A 76 16.12 10.50 8.09
CA TRP A 76 15.29 9.48 7.45
C TRP A 76 15.83 9.10 6.07
N TYR A 77 15.71 7.81 5.73
CA TYR A 77 16.08 7.20 4.46
C TYR A 77 15.00 6.19 4.04
N PHE A 78 14.91 5.89 2.75
CA PHE A 78 13.96 4.91 2.19
C PHE A 78 14.67 3.85 1.35
N THR A 79 14.27 2.59 1.49
CA THR A 79 14.64 1.49 0.57
C THR A 79 13.47 1.18 -0.36
N LYS A 80 13.74 0.98 -1.65
CA LYS A 80 12.72 0.59 -2.65
C LYS A 80 12.41 -0.92 -2.59
N ALA A 81 11.51 -1.39 -3.45
CA ALA A 81 11.09 -2.79 -3.51
C ALA A 81 12.21 -3.78 -3.90
N ASP A 82 13.28 -3.29 -4.55
CA ASP A 82 14.52 -4.00 -4.87
C ASP A 82 15.57 -3.92 -3.75
N GLY A 83 15.27 -3.23 -2.65
CA GLY A 83 16.18 -2.96 -1.53
C GLY A 83 17.13 -1.79 -1.75
N ILE A 84 17.16 -1.20 -2.94
CA ILE A 84 18.07 -0.09 -3.25
C ILE A 84 17.56 1.18 -2.55
N MET A 85 18.45 1.84 -1.81
CA MET A 85 18.22 3.13 -1.20
C MET A 85 17.80 4.16 -2.27
N SER A 86 16.75 4.93 -1.97
CA SER A 86 16.40 6.07 -2.81
C SER A 86 17.38 7.22 -2.67
N ASP A 87 17.81 7.78 -3.80
CA ASP A 87 18.82 8.85 -3.89
C ASP A 87 18.39 9.89 -4.94
N ASN A 88 18.32 11.16 -4.56
CA ASN A 88 17.97 12.29 -5.43
C ASN A 88 16.66 12.10 -6.23
N GLU A 89 15.65 11.44 -5.65
CA GLU A 89 14.39 11.07 -6.32
C GLU A 89 13.14 11.31 -5.47
N TRP A 90 12.01 11.47 -6.15
CA TRP A 90 10.69 11.44 -5.53
C TRP A 90 10.26 10.00 -5.28
N ILE A 91 9.74 9.73 -4.08
CA ILE A 91 9.01 8.48 -3.80
C ILE A 91 7.61 8.81 -3.31
N GLN A 92 6.68 7.90 -3.62
CA GLN A 92 5.37 7.86 -2.99
C GLN A 92 5.44 6.79 -1.90
N SER A 93 5.18 7.15 -0.64
CA SER A 93 5.33 6.22 0.47
C SER A 93 4.22 5.15 0.38
N PRO A 94 4.56 3.85 0.28
CA PRO A 94 3.57 2.78 0.14
C PRO A 94 2.67 2.63 1.39
N HIS A 95 3.06 3.24 2.51
CA HIS A 95 2.34 3.23 3.78
C HIS A 95 1.31 4.36 3.93
N SER A 96 1.41 5.43 3.13
CA SER A 96 0.65 6.67 3.37
C SER A 96 0.19 7.42 2.12
N GLY A 97 0.56 6.98 0.91
CA GLY A 97 0.19 7.61 -0.36
C GLY A 97 0.79 9.01 -0.61
N ARG A 98 1.34 9.65 0.43
CA ARG A 98 2.01 10.96 0.36
C ARG A 98 3.33 10.85 -0.40
N TRP A 99 3.67 11.93 -1.09
CA TRP A 99 4.95 12.11 -1.78
C TRP A 99 6.01 12.66 -0.83
N TYR A 100 7.23 12.16 -0.96
CA TYR A 100 8.42 12.59 -0.23
C TYR A 100 9.58 12.69 -1.23
N TYR A 101 10.55 13.55 -0.96
CA TYR A 101 11.78 13.62 -1.76
C TYR A 101 12.97 13.14 -0.92
N LEU A 102 13.83 12.31 -1.51
CA LEU A 102 15.14 11.99 -0.94
C LEU A 102 16.18 12.85 -1.66
N ASN A 103 16.95 13.62 -0.90
CA ASN A 103 18.02 14.45 -1.45
C ASN A 103 19.14 13.59 -2.04
N GLN A 104 20.11 14.25 -2.70
CA GLN A 104 21.39 13.61 -3.01
C GLN A 104 22.08 13.11 -1.74
N GLY A 105 22.50 11.83 -1.74
CA GLY A 105 22.94 11.11 -0.54
C GLY A 105 21.81 10.37 0.19
N GLY A 106 20.59 10.36 -0.34
CA GLY A 106 19.44 9.58 0.11
C GLY A 106 18.70 10.04 1.37
N ALA A 107 19.14 11.11 2.02
CA ALA A 107 18.47 11.65 3.20
C ALA A 107 17.19 12.41 2.83
N MET A 108 16.10 12.17 3.57
CA MET A 108 14.80 12.81 3.36
C MET A 108 14.88 14.34 3.38
N ALA A 109 14.17 14.97 2.47
CA ALA A 109 13.93 16.40 2.44
C ALA A 109 12.83 16.77 3.44
N GLU A 110 13.13 17.65 4.38
CA GLU A 110 12.18 18.21 5.35
C GLU A 110 12.44 19.71 5.55
N ASN A 111 11.40 20.47 5.88
CA ASN A 111 11.43 21.91 6.12
C ASN A 111 12.11 22.74 4.99
N GLN A 112 12.00 22.31 3.72
CA GLN A 112 12.75 22.92 2.63
C GLN A 112 11.99 23.04 1.31
N TRP A 113 12.36 24.06 0.55
CA TRP A 113 11.99 24.28 -0.84
C TRP A 113 12.87 23.46 -1.79
N LEU A 114 12.26 22.87 -2.81
CA LEU A 114 12.90 22.02 -3.82
C LEU A 114 12.54 22.51 -5.23
N ASP A 115 13.52 22.90 -6.04
CA ASP A 115 13.36 23.00 -7.48
C ASP A 115 13.52 21.61 -8.10
N TYR A 116 12.44 21.09 -8.70
CA TYR A 116 12.46 19.86 -9.46
C TYR A 116 12.01 20.12 -10.90
N ASN A 117 12.99 20.31 -11.79
CA ASN A 117 12.83 20.59 -13.23
C ASN A 117 12.11 21.91 -13.53
N GLY A 118 12.45 22.99 -12.83
CA GLY A 118 11.88 24.33 -13.03
C GLY A 118 10.51 24.52 -12.39
N ARG A 119 10.12 23.62 -11.48
CA ARG A 119 8.91 23.73 -10.65
C ARG A 119 9.34 23.61 -9.19
N TRP A 120 8.87 24.55 -8.38
CA TRP A 120 9.17 24.57 -6.95
C TRP A 120 8.10 23.81 -6.17
N TYR A 121 8.57 22.96 -5.26
CA TYR A 121 7.80 22.18 -4.32
C TYR A 121 8.28 22.51 -2.90
N TYR A 122 7.47 22.25 -1.87
CA TYR A 122 7.89 22.37 -0.48
C TYR A 122 7.65 21.07 0.29
N LEU A 123 8.64 20.64 1.06
CA LEU A 123 8.57 19.46 1.92
C LEU A 123 8.41 19.92 3.37
N GLY A 124 7.36 19.43 4.04
CA GLY A 124 6.97 19.84 5.38
C GLY A 124 7.94 19.42 6.49
N SER A 125 7.56 19.70 7.74
CA SER A 125 8.33 19.30 8.93
C SER A 125 8.31 17.80 9.22
N ASP A 126 7.51 17.04 8.48
CA ASP A 126 7.46 15.58 8.45
C ASP A 126 8.03 15.00 7.13
N GLY A 127 8.66 15.85 6.32
CA GLY A 127 9.21 15.54 4.99
C GLY A 127 8.20 15.30 3.87
N GLY A 128 6.89 15.29 4.17
CA GLY A 128 5.88 15.09 3.16
C GLY A 128 5.66 16.34 2.30
N MET A 129 5.43 16.15 1.00
CA MET A 129 5.11 17.23 0.07
C MET A 129 3.84 17.96 0.52
N VAL A 130 3.93 19.29 0.63
CA VAL A 130 2.77 20.15 0.89
C VAL A 130 1.96 20.32 -0.40
N THR A 131 0.64 20.27 -0.31
CA THR A 131 -0.32 20.58 -1.38
C THR A 131 -1.39 21.54 -0.85
N ASN A 132 -2.01 22.34 -1.71
CA ASN A 132 -3.08 23.30 -1.36
C ASN A 132 -2.76 24.21 -0.14
N GLY A 133 -1.49 24.58 0.04
CA GLY A 133 -0.98 25.28 1.21
C GLY A 133 -0.50 26.70 0.92
N THR A 134 -0.05 27.40 1.96
CA THR A 134 0.75 28.62 1.83
C THR A 134 1.99 28.49 2.70
N VAL A 135 3.17 28.61 2.10
CA VAL A 135 4.48 28.49 2.77
C VAL A 135 5.28 29.74 2.46
N ASP A 136 5.85 30.39 3.48
CA ASP A 136 6.61 31.66 3.35
C ASP A 136 5.88 32.80 2.59
N GLY A 137 4.54 32.74 2.54
CA GLY A 137 3.68 33.66 1.77
C GLY A 137 3.41 33.24 0.32
N TYR A 138 3.99 32.14 -0.15
CA TYR A 138 3.81 31.57 -1.48
C TYR A 138 2.73 30.48 -1.49
N TYR A 139 1.81 30.53 -2.46
CA TYR A 139 0.73 29.54 -2.60
C TYR A 139 1.25 28.26 -3.28
N ILE A 140 0.93 27.10 -2.71
CA ILE A 140 1.17 25.77 -3.28
C ILE A 140 -0.16 25.20 -3.78
N ASP A 141 -0.21 24.71 -5.02
CA ASP A 141 -1.42 24.10 -5.59
C ASP A 141 -1.63 22.62 -5.22
N SER A 142 -2.70 22.02 -5.75
CA SER A 142 -3.09 20.63 -5.48
C SER A 142 -2.09 19.60 -6.03
N SER A 143 -1.23 19.99 -6.97
CA SER A 143 -0.13 19.16 -7.49
C SER A 143 1.19 19.34 -6.71
N GLY A 144 1.17 20.13 -5.64
CA GLY A 144 2.35 20.46 -4.83
C GLY A 144 3.24 21.53 -5.43
N VAL A 145 2.84 22.15 -6.54
CA VAL A 145 3.64 23.14 -7.27
C VAL A 145 3.36 24.55 -6.75
N TRP A 146 4.42 25.33 -6.54
CA TRP A 146 4.32 26.76 -6.28
C TRP A 146 3.67 27.50 -7.44
N SER A 147 2.60 28.25 -7.13
CA SER A 147 1.98 29.18 -8.05
C SER A 147 2.47 30.61 -7.82
N GLY A 148 3.07 31.21 -8.85
CA GLY A 148 3.41 32.64 -8.89
C GLY A 148 2.19 33.58 -9.03
N ASP A 149 0.96 33.04 -9.03
CA ASP A 149 -0.28 33.82 -9.11
C ASP A 149 -0.61 34.49 -7.77
N SER A 150 -0.18 35.74 -7.63
CA SER A 150 -0.41 36.57 -6.45
C SER A 150 -1.88 36.87 -6.16
N SER A 151 -2.81 36.62 -7.10
CA SER A 151 -4.25 36.80 -6.84
C SER A 151 -4.79 35.83 -5.79
N LYS A 152 -4.22 34.60 -5.70
CA LYS A 152 -4.63 33.58 -4.73
C LYS A 152 -4.29 33.95 -3.28
N ILE A 153 -3.19 34.69 -3.07
CA ILE A 153 -2.73 35.12 -1.75
C ILE A 153 -3.76 36.07 -1.09
N VAL A 154 -4.41 36.93 -1.86
CA VAL A 154 -5.33 37.98 -1.36
C VAL A 154 -6.64 37.39 -0.82
N ASN A 155 -7.10 36.26 -1.34
CA ASN A 155 -8.38 35.66 -0.95
C ASN A 155 -8.35 35.11 0.49
N ASN A 156 -7.23 34.49 0.90
CA ASN A 156 -7.13 33.86 2.21
C ASN A 156 -7.09 34.88 3.38
N ALA A 157 -6.47 36.05 3.14
CA ALA A 157 -6.46 37.15 4.12
C ALA A 157 -7.88 37.69 4.45
N ASN A 158 -8.82 37.60 3.51
CA ASN A 158 -10.21 38.00 3.74
C ASN A 158 -11.04 36.94 4.48
N ALA A 159 -10.69 35.65 4.37
CA ALA A 159 -11.37 34.57 5.09
C ALA A 159 -11.25 34.73 6.62
N ALA A 160 -10.05 35.09 7.10
CA ALA A 160 -9.75 35.30 8.52
C ALA A 160 -10.53 36.44 9.21
N ILE A 161 -11.20 37.31 8.44
CA ILE A 161 -11.98 38.44 8.95
C ILE A 161 -13.50 38.09 9.04
N SER A 162 -13.93 37.00 8.40
CA SER A 162 -15.34 36.60 8.30
C SER A 162 -15.87 35.83 9.53
N SER A 163 -14.99 35.13 10.25
CA SER A 163 -15.33 34.20 11.35
C SER A 163 -15.26 34.84 12.75
N GLY A 164 -15.91 36.00 12.93
CA GLY A 164 -15.77 36.85 14.13
C GLY A 164 -17.07 37.39 14.75
N GLY A 165 -18.09 36.56 14.90
CA GLY A 165 -19.35 36.95 15.56
C GLY A 165 -19.15 37.30 17.05
N GLY A 166 -19.32 38.58 17.40
CA GLY A 166 -18.87 39.11 18.70
C GLY A 166 -19.78 38.82 19.90
N SER A 167 -19.14 38.79 21.08
CA SER A 167 -19.74 39.12 22.36
C SER A 167 -18.71 39.94 23.16
N GLY A 168 -19.14 40.72 24.15
CA GLY A 168 -18.17 41.45 24.97
C GLY A 168 -18.77 42.08 26.22
N PHE A 169 -17.92 42.35 27.20
CA PHE A 169 -18.12 43.43 28.18
C PHE A 169 -16.79 43.82 28.86
N SER A 170 -16.57 45.14 29.00
CA SER A 170 -15.72 45.84 29.99
C SER A 170 -14.33 45.28 30.41
N GLY A 171 -13.24 46.00 30.09
CA GLY A 171 -11.87 45.67 30.53
C GLY A 171 -10.94 46.83 31.00
N GLY A 172 -11.09 48.05 30.46
CA GLY A 172 -10.52 49.30 31.01
C GLY A 172 -8.99 49.57 30.89
N GLY A 173 -8.64 50.71 30.26
CA GLY A 173 -7.38 51.44 30.55
C GLY A 173 -6.37 51.56 29.40
N GLY A 174 -5.79 52.76 29.23
CA GLY A 174 -4.71 53.06 28.26
C GLY A 174 -5.06 54.23 27.33
N SER A 175 -4.19 55.24 27.20
CA SER A 175 -4.45 56.47 26.43
C SER A 175 -3.33 56.80 25.43
N SER A 176 -3.57 57.82 24.59
CA SER A 176 -2.71 58.43 23.55
C SER A 176 -2.74 57.75 22.16
N GLY A 177 -2.67 58.49 21.04
CA GLY A 177 -2.73 59.95 20.88
C GLY A 177 -2.48 60.44 19.43
N GLY A 178 -3.03 61.61 19.06
CA GLY A 178 -3.00 62.21 17.70
C GLY A 178 -4.27 61.87 16.89
N SER A 179 -5.00 62.77 16.20
CA SER A 179 -4.66 64.00 15.43
C SER A 179 -3.84 63.68 14.17
N SER A 180 -4.16 64.13 12.95
CA SER A 180 -5.23 65.01 12.40
C SER A 180 -5.33 64.69 10.89
N GLY A 181 -6.37 64.99 10.08
CA GLY A 181 -7.42 66.01 10.08
C GLY A 181 -7.49 66.62 8.67
N GLY A 182 -8.66 67.03 8.16
CA GLY A 182 -8.76 67.61 6.81
C GLY A 182 -10.20 67.70 6.26
N SER A 183 -10.68 68.91 6.00
CA SER A 183 -12.03 69.20 5.51
C SER A 183 -12.01 69.77 4.09
N SER A 184 -13.07 69.57 3.31
CA SER A 184 -13.99 70.63 2.80
C SER A 184 -14.57 70.40 1.38
N GLY A 185 -15.80 70.89 1.17
CA GLY A 185 -16.41 71.18 -0.15
C GLY A 185 -17.08 70.00 -0.90
N GLY A 186 -18.26 70.15 -1.51
CA GLY A 186 -19.24 71.25 -1.43
C GLY A 186 -20.26 71.31 -2.58
N GLY A 187 -21.57 71.27 -2.27
CA GLY A 187 -22.69 71.50 -3.20
C GLY A 187 -23.17 70.26 -4.00
N GLY A 188 -24.44 70.16 -4.43
CA GLY A 188 -25.62 71.00 -4.16
C GLY A 188 -26.86 70.59 -5.00
N GLY A 189 -28.08 70.85 -4.49
CA GLY A 189 -29.39 70.45 -5.08
C GLY A 189 -29.97 69.19 -4.41
N SER A 190 -31.17 69.13 -3.78
CA SER A 190 -32.51 69.70 -4.06
C SER A 190 -33.19 69.03 -5.27
N PHE A 191 -34.46 68.55 -5.28
CA PHE A 191 -35.68 68.73 -4.45
C PHE A 191 -36.56 67.44 -4.55
N SER A 192 -37.64 67.13 -3.78
CA SER A 192 -38.13 67.51 -2.43
C SER A 192 -39.43 66.72 -2.08
N GLY A 193 -39.65 66.33 -0.80
CA GLY A 193 -40.95 65.89 -0.26
C GLY A 193 -41.15 64.35 -0.09
N GLY A 194 -41.98 63.85 0.84
CA GLY A 194 -42.66 64.56 1.94
C GLY A 194 -43.92 63.88 2.52
N GLY A 195 -43.79 63.19 3.66
CA GLY A 195 -44.91 62.66 4.46
C GLY A 195 -45.41 61.24 4.09
N GLY A 196 -45.84 60.39 5.03
CA GLY A 196 -45.89 60.56 6.49
C GLY A 196 -46.20 59.25 7.26
N SER A 197 -45.92 59.27 8.58
CA SER A 197 -46.25 58.26 9.60
C SER A 197 -47.78 57.97 9.69
N SER A 198 -48.28 56.86 10.26
CA SER A 198 -48.06 56.28 11.62
C SER A 198 -48.73 54.88 11.70
N SER A 199 -48.13 53.77 12.14
CA SER A 199 -47.61 53.35 13.47
C SER A 199 -48.63 52.75 14.47
N SER A 200 -48.21 51.68 15.17
CA SER A 200 -48.79 51.03 16.38
C SER A 200 -49.91 49.98 16.22
N GLY A 201 -49.93 48.99 17.12
CA GLY A 201 -51.01 47.98 17.25
C GLY A 201 -50.56 46.54 17.53
N SER A 202 -50.02 46.24 18.72
CA SER A 202 -49.66 44.86 19.13
C SER A 202 -50.70 44.25 20.09
N THR A 203 -51.11 42.99 19.87
CA THR A 203 -51.76 42.11 20.86
C THR A 203 -51.43 40.64 20.58
N SER A 204 -51.64 39.76 21.57
CA SER A 204 -51.12 38.39 21.57
C SER A 204 -52.07 37.33 22.14
N SER A 205 -52.34 36.29 21.36
CA SER A 205 -52.80 34.95 21.77
C SER A 205 -52.61 34.02 20.55
N GLY A 206 -52.39 32.70 20.66
CA GLY A 206 -52.41 31.84 21.83
C GLY A 206 -53.32 30.63 21.56
N GLY A 207 -52.77 29.56 20.98
CA GLY A 207 -53.56 28.38 20.58
C GLY A 207 -52.72 27.26 19.98
N SER A 208 -52.81 26.08 20.58
CA SER A 208 -52.12 24.84 20.19
C SER A 208 -52.88 24.01 19.15
N GLY A 209 -52.17 23.25 18.32
CA GLY A 209 -52.59 21.89 17.98
C GLY A 209 -52.78 21.52 16.50
N SER A 210 -52.12 20.42 16.13
CA SER A 210 -52.46 19.45 15.08
C SER A 210 -52.59 19.84 13.60
N TYR A 211 -51.90 19.05 12.78
CA TYR A 211 -52.17 18.80 11.36
C TYR A 211 -53.65 18.49 11.08
N ASN A 212 -54.21 19.04 9.99
CA ASN A 212 -54.30 18.28 8.72
C ASN A 212 -54.44 19.24 7.52
N GLY A 213 -54.20 18.74 6.30
CA GLY A 213 -54.03 19.57 5.11
C GLY A 213 -55.30 20.15 4.50
N SER A 214 -55.12 21.24 3.76
CA SER A 214 -56.03 21.75 2.73
C SER A 214 -55.27 21.81 1.41
N ASN A 215 -55.75 21.08 0.40
CA ASN A 215 -55.04 20.89 -0.86
C ASN A 215 -55.36 22.00 -1.87
N SER A 216 -54.36 22.78 -2.28
CA SER A 216 -54.45 23.72 -3.40
C SER A 216 -53.23 23.57 -4.30
N SER A 217 -53.41 22.91 -5.44
CA SER A 217 -52.33 22.64 -6.40
C SER A 217 -51.95 23.90 -7.20
N SER A 218 -50.78 24.45 -6.90
CA SER A 218 -50.00 25.28 -7.83
C SER A 218 -48.59 24.73 -7.89
N ASP A 219 -48.25 24.09 -9.00
CA ASP A 219 -46.91 23.58 -9.30
C ASP A 219 -45.94 24.75 -9.63
N THR A 220 -44.65 24.45 -9.76
CA THR A 220 -43.50 25.34 -9.99
C THR A 220 -43.12 26.21 -8.77
N GLY A 221 -41.94 25.97 -8.20
CA GLY A 221 -41.41 26.84 -7.12
C GLY A 221 -40.28 26.32 -6.24
N ASN A 222 -39.91 25.03 -6.25
CA ASN A 222 -38.77 24.56 -5.45
C ASN A 222 -37.44 25.11 -6.03
N THR A 223 -36.80 26.06 -5.35
CA THR A 223 -35.62 26.79 -5.84
C THR A 223 -34.34 25.99 -5.70
N ASN A 224 -34.22 24.92 -6.50
CA ASN A 224 -32.98 24.19 -6.71
C ASN A 224 -31.99 25.02 -7.57
N SER A 225 -31.50 26.14 -7.00
CA SER A 225 -30.48 27.01 -7.60
C SER A 225 -30.03 28.16 -6.67
N LYS A 226 -29.13 27.84 -5.73
CA LYS A 226 -28.04 28.77 -5.35
C LYS A 226 -26.71 28.04 -5.36
N TRP A 227 -26.17 27.89 -6.56
CA TRP A 227 -24.81 27.43 -6.85
C TRP A 227 -23.74 28.22 -6.08
N ASN A 228 -22.60 27.58 -5.82
CA ASN A 228 -21.30 28.24 -5.92
C ASN A 228 -20.54 27.62 -7.13
N PRO A 229 -20.32 28.34 -8.25
CA PRO A 229 -19.87 27.74 -9.51
C PRO A 229 -18.35 27.71 -9.71
N PHE A 230 -17.65 26.98 -8.82
CA PHE A 230 -16.26 26.53 -8.96
C PHE A 230 -16.21 25.16 -8.25
N ASP A 231 -15.79 24.05 -8.86
CA ASP A 231 -14.59 23.86 -9.71
C ASP A 231 -14.80 23.22 -11.10
N GLY A 232 -15.87 22.43 -11.28
CA GLY A 232 -16.14 21.67 -12.52
C GLY A 232 -16.39 20.18 -12.34
N THR A 233 -16.37 19.64 -11.12
CA THR A 233 -16.73 18.24 -10.82
C THR A 233 -18.25 18.01 -10.73
N PHE A 234 -18.70 16.76 -10.92
CA PHE A 234 -20.06 16.42 -11.33
C PHE A 234 -20.90 15.79 -10.20
N HIS A 235 -21.13 16.53 -9.12
CA HIS A 235 -21.74 15.98 -7.90
C HIS A 235 -23.15 15.38 -8.09
N LEU A 236 -23.34 14.12 -7.66
CA LEU A 236 -24.66 13.52 -7.53
C LEU A 236 -25.49 14.19 -6.42
N ARG A 237 -26.80 14.38 -6.69
CA ARG A 237 -27.73 15.02 -5.74
C ARG A 237 -28.13 14.09 -4.59
N PHE A 238 -28.36 14.68 -3.42
CA PHE A 238 -29.06 14.05 -2.29
C PHE A 238 -30.51 13.68 -2.65
N SER A 239 -31.10 12.76 -1.88
CA SER A 239 -32.47 12.27 -2.10
C SER A 239 -33.52 13.29 -1.68
N ASP A 240 -34.42 13.67 -2.59
CA ASP A 240 -35.52 14.61 -2.30
C ASP A 240 -36.55 14.00 -1.34
N ASN A 241 -36.62 12.66 -1.25
CA ASN A 241 -37.64 11.92 -0.51
C ASN A 241 -37.28 10.44 -0.27
N LEU A 242 -38.04 9.79 0.62
CA LEU A 242 -37.96 8.37 0.98
C LEU A 242 -37.96 7.41 -0.23
N GLN A 243 -38.72 7.68 -1.29
CA GLN A 243 -38.78 6.79 -2.45
C GLN A 243 -37.52 6.85 -3.32
N GLU A 244 -36.80 7.98 -3.30
CA GLU A 244 -35.49 8.11 -3.95
C GLU A 244 -34.40 7.44 -3.11
N ALA A 245 -34.39 7.68 -1.79
CA ALA A 245 -33.46 7.03 -0.87
C ALA A 245 -33.57 5.49 -0.93
N ASN A 246 -34.79 4.93 -0.82
CA ASN A 246 -35.00 3.48 -0.88
C ASN A 246 -34.52 2.83 -2.19
N LYS A 247 -34.59 3.54 -3.33
CA LYS A 247 -34.04 3.08 -4.62
C LYS A 247 -32.51 3.11 -4.64
N LYS A 248 -31.91 4.13 -4.04
CA LYS A 248 -30.44 4.24 -3.88
C LYS A 248 -29.90 3.17 -2.94
N ASP A 249 -30.61 2.86 -1.85
CA ASP A 249 -30.31 1.72 -0.98
C ASP A 249 -30.40 0.38 -1.73
N GLU A 250 -31.49 0.13 -2.44
CA GLU A 250 -31.65 -1.09 -3.25
C GLU A 250 -30.52 -1.24 -4.28
N TRP A 251 -30.22 -0.18 -5.03
CA TRP A 251 -29.12 -0.19 -6.01
C TRP A 251 -27.76 -0.46 -5.35
N SER A 252 -27.45 0.22 -4.25
CA SER A 252 -26.18 0.09 -3.54
C SER A 252 -25.99 -1.29 -2.93
N ASN A 253 -27.04 -1.84 -2.31
CA ASN A 253 -27.02 -3.18 -1.74
C ASN A 253 -26.87 -4.24 -2.83
N ASN A 254 -27.53 -4.07 -3.98
CA ASN A 254 -27.35 -4.95 -5.14
C ASN A 254 -25.93 -4.86 -5.73
N LYS A 255 -25.35 -3.65 -5.82
CA LYS A 255 -23.98 -3.46 -6.32
C LYS A 255 -22.93 -4.07 -5.39
N LEU A 256 -23.06 -3.90 -4.08
CA LEU A 256 -22.19 -4.56 -3.11
C LEU A 256 -22.36 -6.09 -3.15
N ARG A 257 -23.58 -6.62 -3.30
CA ARG A 257 -23.80 -8.07 -3.47
C ARG A 257 -23.17 -8.62 -4.76
N GLU A 258 -23.21 -7.88 -5.87
CA GLU A 258 -22.47 -8.23 -7.11
C GLU A 258 -20.96 -8.29 -6.88
N LEU A 259 -20.39 -7.32 -6.16
CA LEU A 259 -18.95 -7.28 -5.87
C LEU A 259 -18.53 -8.41 -4.91
N LEU A 260 -19.34 -8.68 -3.89
CA LEU A 260 -19.13 -9.74 -2.89
C LEU A 260 -19.35 -11.15 -3.45
N SER A 261 -20.11 -11.34 -4.54
CA SER A 261 -20.43 -12.67 -5.08
C SER A 261 -19.25 -13.45 -5.67
N LYS A 262 -18.04 -12.85 -5.69
CA LYS A 262 -16.79 -13.54 -6.05
C LYS A 262 -16.36 -14.57 -5.00
N TRP A 263 -16.90 -14.49 -3.78
CA TRP A 263 -16.54 -15.35 -2.65
C TRP A 263 -17.74 -16.15 -2.13
N ASP A 264 -17.54 -17.43 -1.79
CA ASP A 264 -18.50 -18.16 -0.97
C ASP A 264 -18.35 -17.74 0.49
N THR A 265 -19.14 -16.75 0.89
CA THR A 265 -19.14 -16.20 2.25
C THR A 265 -19.91 -17.07 3.25
N SER A 266 -20.54 -18.17 2.81
CA SER A 266 -21.30 -19.05 3.72
C SER A 266 -20.39 -19.86 4.64
N ASN A 267 -19.22 -20.28 4.14
CA ASN A 267 -18.23 -21.08 4.86
C ASN A 267 -17.07 -20.25 5.45
N MET A 268 -17.16 -18.92 5.41
CA MET A 268 -16.12 -18.01 5.92
C MET A 268 -16.30 -17.65 7.41
N SER A 269 -15.18 -17.57 8.12
CA SER A 269 -15.06 -16.94 9.45
C SER A 269 -15.39 -15.45 9.41
N GLU A 270 -15.58 -14.83 10.58
CA GLU A 270 -15.82 -13.38 10.67
C GLU A 270 -14.58 -12.57 10.23
N LEU A 271 -13.36 -13.06 10.49
CA LEU A 271 -12.12 -12.46 9.96
C LEU A 271 -12.05 -12.51 8.44
N GLU A 272 -12.36 -13.65 7.81
CA GLU A 272 -12.38 -13.76 6.34
C GLU A 272 -13.44 -12.84 5.73
N LYS A 273 -14.63 -12.73 6.35
CA LYS A 273 -15.68 -11.77 5.93
C LYS A 273 -15.21 -10.32 6.07
N ALA A 274 -14.51 -9.97 7.15
CA ALA A 274 -13.95 -8.63 7.35
C ALA A 274 -12.88 -8.32 6.29
N MET A 275 -12.04 -9.29 5.93
CA MET A 275 -11.08 -9.20 4.83
C MET A 275 -11.75 -9.09 3.45
N VAL A 276 -12.85 -9.80 3.20
CA VAL A 276 -13.64 -9.66 1.96
C VAL A 276 -14.27 -8.28 1.86
N ALA A 277 -14.88 -7.75 2.93
CA ALA A 277 -15.43 -6.39 2.96
C ALA A 277 -14.33 -5.33 2.72
N LEU A 278 -13.14 -5.53 3.30
CA LEU A 278 -11.97 -4.67 3.14
C LEU A 278 -11.47 -4.67 1.69
N THR A 279 -11.30 -5.88 1.12
CA THR A 279 -10.88 -6.11 -0.26
C THR A 279 -11.87 -5.51 -1.25
N VAL A 280 -13.19 -5.69 -1.05
CA VAL A 280 -14.20 -5.08 -1.91
C VAL A 280 -14.17 -3.57 -1.84
N THR A 281 -14.11 -2.99 -0.63
CA THR A 281 -14.10 -1.53 -0.45
C THR A 281 -12.91 -0.89 -1.15
N HIS A 282 -11.70 -1.39 -0.84
CA HIS A 282 -10.45 -0.83 -1.36
C HIS A 282 -10.31 -0.99 -2.89
N ASN A 283 -10.88 -2.04 -3.50
CA ASN A 283 -10.89 -2.24 -4.96
C ASN A 283 -12.13 -1.62 -5.68
N THR A 284 -12.97 -0.84 -4.98
CA THR A 284 -14.16 -0.17 -5.55
C THR A 284 -14.08 1.35 -5.48
N ILE A 285 -13.08 1.89 -4.76
CA ILE A 285 -12.92 3.32 -4.51
C ILE A 285 -11.46 3.69 -4.82
N ASP A 286 -11.24 4.56 -5.79
CA ASP A 286 -9.97 5.26 -5.98
C ASP A 286 -9.91 6.49 -5.06
N TYR A 287 -8.77 6.73 -4.41
CA TYR A 287 -8.66 7.82 -3.44
C TYR A 287 -8.60 9.18 -4.14
N GLU A 288 -9.62 10.01 -3.93
CA GLU A 288 -9.66 11.39 -4.42
C GLU A 288 -9.91 12.37 -3.26
N ALA A 289 -9.07 13.41 -3.19
CA ALA A 289 -9.16 14.48 -2.20
C ALA A 289 -10.14 15.59 -2.65
N THR A 290 -11.42 15.25 -2.78
CA THR A 290 -12.52 16.21 -3.08
C THR A 290 -13.08 16.81 -1.79
N ASP A 291 -13.35 18.11 -1.76
CA ASP A 291 -13.70 18.86 -0.52
C ASP A 291 -15.18 18.71 -0.10
N ASP A 292 -15.60 17.45 0.14
CA ASP A 292 -16.96 17.05 0.51
C ASP A 292 -17.29 17.33 1.98
N ILE A 293 -17.36 18.62 2.38
CA ILE A 293 -17.75 19.02 3.75
C ILE A 293 -19.21 18.62 4.04
N VAL A 294 -19.40 17.54 4.80
CA VAL A 294 -20.73 16.94 5.05
C VAL A 294 -21.49 17.68 6.16
N LEU A 295 -22.61 18.32 5.80
CA LEU A 295 -23.61 18.80 6.76
C LEU A 295 -24.66 17.71 7.08
N SER A 296 -25.24 17.79 8.27
CA SER A 296 -26.24 16.83 8.76
C SER A 296 -27.58 16.96 8.03
N TYR A 297 -27.83 16.09 7.05
CA TYR A 297 -29.12 15.93 6.37
C TYR A 297 -29.79 14.57 6.71
N PRO A 298 -31.09 14.38 6.39
CA PRO A 298 -31.69 13.06 6.26
C PRO A 298 -31.05 12.25 5.11
N TRP A 299 -31.22 10.92 5.12
CA TRP A 299 -30.75 9.97 4.09
C TRP A 299 -29.23 9.87 3.87
N VAL A 300 -28.39 10.65 4.56
CA VAL A 300 -26.97 10.84 4.23
C VAL A 300 -26.20 9.53 4.11
N TYR A 301 -26.47 8.52 4.97
CA TYR A 301 -25.78 7.22 4.88
C TYR A 301 -26.01 6.56 3.52
N THR A 302 -27.26 6.55 3.07
CA THR A 302 -27.69 5.96 1.80
C THR A 302 -27.19 6.75 0.61
N ASP A 303 -27.28 8.09 0.67
CA ASP A 303 -26.80 8.94 -0.41
C ASP A 303 -25.28 8.89 -0.57
N PHE A 304 -24.52 8.78 0.52
CA PHE A 304 -23.05 8.64 0.46
C PHE A 304 -22.62 7.25 -0.04
N VAL A 305 -23.20 6.15 0.47
CA VAL A 305 -22.94 4.81 -0.10
C VAL A 305 -23.25 4.81 -1.60
N TYR A 306 -24.38 5.41 -2.02
CA TYR A 306 -24.76 5.50 -3.42
C TYR A 306 -23.77 6.33 -4.23
N LYS A 307 -23.42 7.54 -3.77
CA LYS A 307 -22.46 8.44 -4.44
C LYS A 307 -21.14 7.73 -4.69
N THR A 308 -20.50 7.23 -3.63
CA THR A 308 -19.18 6.58 -3.70
C THR A 308 -19.19 5.35 -4.60
N LEU A 309 -20.18 4.47 -4.49
CA LEU A 309 -20.29 3.28 -5.37
C LEU A 309 -20.64 3.62 -6.83
N LYS A 310 -21.10 4.85 -7.10
CA LYS A 310 -21.56 5.30 -8.42
C LYS A 310 -20.52 6.14 -9.17
N GLU A 311 -19.76 6.96 -8.44
CA GLU A 311 -18.66 7.78 -8.93
C GLU A 311 -17.34 6.96 -8.94
N GLY A 312 -17.17 6.05 -7.98
CA GLY A 312 -16.00 5.17 -7.87
C GLY A 312 -14.81 5.79 -7.14
N THR A 313 -14.98 6.95 -6.51
CA THR A 313 -13.90 7.70 -5.86
C THR A 313 -14.31 8.30 -4.50
N GLY A 314 -13.34 8.76 -3.72
CA GLY A 314 -13.57 9.63 -2.55
C GLY A 314 -12.53 9.55 -1.44
N GLN A 315 -12.70 10.39 -0.41
CA GLN A 315 -11.87 10.43 0.81
C GLN A 315 -12.16 9.32 1.84
N CYS A 316 -11.34 9.24 2.90
CA CYS A 316 -11.37 8.23 3.98
C CYS A 316 -12.76 7.92 4.57
N HIS A 317 -13.61 8.93 4.80
CA HIS A 317 -14.96 8.71 5.33
C HIS A 317 -15.85 7.91 4.37
N HIS A 318 -15.69 8.07 3.06
CA HIS A 318 -16.39 7.28 2.04
C HIS A 318 -15.98 5.79 2.10
N TYR A 319 -14.67 5.51 2.26
CA TYR A 319 -14.16 4.15 2.48
C TYR A 319 -14.79 3.51 3.73
N VAL A 320 -14.88 4.23 4.86
CA VAL A 320 -15.53 3.72 6.08
C VAL A 320 -17.02 3.45 5.88
N ILE A 321 -17.74 4.34 5.20
CA ILE A 321 -19.17 4.18 4.91
C ILE A 321 -19.44 2.94 4.05
N VAL A 322 -18.67 2.73 2.98
CA VAL A 322 -18.82 1.57 2.10
C VAL A 322 -18.36 0.28 2.80
N TYR A 323 -17.28 0.31 3.58
CA TYR A 323 -16.84 -0.81 4.40
C TYR A 323 -17.89 -1.22 5.45
N GLN A 324 -18.52 -0.26 6.14
CA GLN A 324 -19.58 -0.54 7.10
C GLN A 324 -20.75 -1.23 6.39
N ARG A 325 -21.19 -0.72 5.23
CA ARG A 325 -22.26 -1.34 4.45
C ARG A 325 -21.90 -2.74 3.94
N ALA A 326 -20.66 -2.96 3.50
CA ALA A 326 -20.18 -4.26 3.07
C ALA A 326 -20.17 -5.28 4.23
N CYS A 327 -19.71 -4.87 5.42
CA CYS A 327 -19.78 -5.66 6.65
C CYS A 327 -21.22 -6.03 7.02
N GLU A 328 -22.13 -5.04 7.01
CA GLU A 328 -23.55 -5.23 7.32
C GLU A 328 -24.23 -6.22 6.35
N LEU A 329 -23.84 -6.21 5.06
CA LEU A 329 -24.35 -7.15 4.05
C LEU A 329 -23.78 -8.58 4.18
N LEU A 330 -22.66 -8.74 4.89
CA LEU A 330 -22.04 -10.02 5.28
C LEU A 330 -22.49 -10.53 6.66
N GLY A 331 -23.30 -9.75 7.39
CA GLY A 331 -23.77 -10.07 8.74
C GLY A 331 -22.84 -9.67 9.87
N LEU A 332 -21.75 -8.95 9.58
CA LEU A 332 -20.84 -8.41 10.60
C LEU A 332 -21.40 -7.12 11.23
N LYS A 333 -21.07 -6.88 12.50
CA LYS A 333 -21.35 -5.61 13.17
C LYS A 333 -20.18 -4.66 12.93
N ALA A 334 -20.45 -3.50 12.31
CA ALA A 334 -19.46 -2.48 12.03
C ALA A 334 -19.93 -1.08 12.44
N VAL A 335 -19.00 -0.20 12.81
CA VAL A 335 -19.25 1.19 13.24
C VAL A 335 -18.28 2.16 12.58
N TYR A 336 -18.78 3.33 12.19
CA TYR A 336 -17.95 4.49 11.85
C TYR A 336 -17.24 5.07 13.08
N ILE A 337 -15.96 5.44 12.95
CA ILE A 337 -15.15 6.13 13.97
C ILE A 337 -14.38 7.29 13.32
N SER A 338 -14.50 8.50 13.88
CA SER A 338 -13.69 9.67 13.48
C SER A 338 -12.46 9.77 14.39
N GLU A 339 -11.27 9.77 13.79
CA GLU A 339 -9.96 9.87 14.45
C GLU A 339 -9.44 11.31 14.30
N LYS A 340 -10.12 12.28 14.95
CA LYS A 340 -9.86 13.74 14.85
C LYS A 340 -8.40 14.17 15.12
N ALA A 341 -7.59 13.32 15.73
CA ALA A 341 -6.16 13.58 15.97
C ALA A 341 -5.34 13.65 14.67
N TYR A 342 -5.82 12.99 13.60
CA TYR A 342 -5.18 12.93 12.29
C TYR A 342 -6.13 13.35 11.14
N ASP A 343 -7.27 13.96 11.50
CA ASP A 343 -8.42 14.24 10.62
C ASP A 343 -8.84 13.05 9.73
N HIS A 344 -8.73 11.84 10.28
CA HIS A 344 -8.91 10.59 9.56
C HIS A 344 -10.19 9.86 9.98
N SER A 345 -10.63 8.93 9.15
CA SER A 345 -11.82 8.12 9.38
C SER A 345 -11.50 6.65 9.28
N VAL A 346 -11.88 5.89 10.31
CA VAL A 346 -11.66 4.44 10.44
C VAL A 346 -12.94 3.73 10.84
N ALA A 347 -13.01 2.43 10.60
CA ALA A 347 -14.10 1.58 11.05
C ALA A 347 -13.72 0.84 12.34
N GLY A 348 -14.73 0.51 13.15
CA GLY A 348 -14.66 -0.59 14.10
C GLY A 348 -15.45 -1.78 13.55
N VAL A 349 -14.95 -3.01 13.71
CA VAL A 349 -15.67 -4.25 13.34
C VAL A 349 -15.61 -5.26 14.49
N GLU A 350 -16.71 -5.96 14.73
CA GLU A 350 -16.74 -7.11 15.65
C GLU A 350 -16.38 -8.39 14.90
N ILE A 351 -15.39 -9.12 15.41
CA ILE A 351 -14.93 -10.43 14.90
C ILE A 351 -14.74 -11.36 16.10
N ASP A 352 -15.44 -12.50 16.09
CA ASP A 352 -15.40 -13.53 17.13
C ASP A 352 -15.67 -12.98 18.56
N GLY A 353 -16.48 -11.91 18.65
CA GLY A 353 -16.83 -11.21 19.88
C GLY A 353 -15.82 -10.14 20.35
N GLU A 354 -14.75 -9.88 19.61
CA GLU A 354 -13.81 -8.79 19.89
C GLU A 354 -13.92 -7.66 18.86
N TRP A 355 -13.70 -6.41 19.31
CA TRP A 355 -13.76 -5.23 18.45
C TRP A 355 -12.37 -4.83 17.97
N TYR A 356 -12.21 -4.78 16.65
CA TYR A 356 -10.98 -4.41 15.93
C TYR A 356 -11.16 -3.07 15.25
N MET A 357 -10.09 -2.28 15.14
CA MET A 357 -10.08 -1.09 14.27
C MET A 357 -9.65 -1.50 12.86
N VAL A 358 -10.28 -0.92 11.85
CA VAL A 358 -9.97 -1.15 10.44
C VAL A 358 -9.83 0.19 9.76
N ASP A 359 -8.79 0.36 8.96
CA ASP A 359 -8.63 1.49 8.05
C ASP A 359 -8.88 0.99 6.62
N PRO A 360 -10.08 1.20 6.06
CA PRO A 360 -10.39 0.69 4.73
C PRO A 360 -9.75 1.51 3.60
N THR A 361 -9.24 2.70 3.92
CA THR A 361 -8.46 3.54 3.00
C THR A 361 -7.11 2.88 2.73
N ASN A 362 -6.38 2.55 3.81
CA ASN A 362 -5.05 1.94 3.75
C ASN A 362 -5.08 0.39 3.73
N ALA A 363 -6.27 -0.22 3.70
CA ALA A 363 -6.50 -1.67 3.76
C ALA A 363 -5.91 -2.39 5.00
N ILE A 364 -5.90 -1.73 6.17
CA ILE A 364 -5.32 -2.26 7.42
C ILE A 364 -6.41 -2.74 8.37
N LEU A 365 -6.19 -3.85 9.08
CA LEU A 365 -6.94 -4.23 10.29
C LEU A 365 -5.96 -4.23 11.49
N ARG A 366 -6.15 -3.30 12.44
CA ARG A 366 -5.27 -3.12 13.61
C ARG A 366 -5.53 -4.26 14.61
N ALA A 367 -4.54 -5.14 14.77
CA ALA A 367 -4.62 -6.33 15.63
C ALA A 367 -3.93 -6.17 16.99
N ASP A 368 -3.22 -5.06 17.23
CA ASP A 368 -2.57 -4.78 18.50
C ASP A 368 -3.37 -3.78 19.37
N GLY A 369 -3.02 -3.76 20.65
CA GLY A 369 -3.50 -2.80 21.63
C GLY A 369 -2.29 -2.14 22.30
N SER A 370 -1.42 -1.53 21.50
CA SER A 370 -0.18 -0.86 21.92
C SER A 370 0.78 -1.74 22.75
N ASP A 371 1.40 -2.75 22.12
CA ASP A 371 2.60 -3.40 22.68
C ASP A 371 3.71 -3.79 21.67
N GLY A 372 3.81 -3.06 20.55
CA GLY A 372 5.11 -2.82 19.87
C GLY A 372 5.69 -3.97 19.03
N ALA A 373 4.95 -4.46 18.05
CA ALA A 373 5.50 -5.21 16.91
C ALA A 373 5.50 -4.32 15.65
N THR A 374 6.36 -4.64 14.68
CA THR A 374 6.45 -3.88 13.41
C THR A 374 6.69 -4.80 12.21
N GLY A 375 5.68 -4.97 11.35
CA GLY A 375 5.87 -5.53 10.01
C GLY A 375 4.61 -5.58 9.14
N ALA A 376 4.49 -4.64 8.20
CA ALA A 376 3.52 -4.57 7.09
C ALA A 376 2.00 -4.58 7.42
N LEU A 377 1.60 -4.87 8.66
CA LEU A 377 0.21 -4.85 9.15
C LEU A 377 0.05 -4.20 10.54
N ASP A 378 1.15 -3.83 11.19
CA ASP A 378 1.15 -3.11 12.47
C ASP A 378 1.09 -1.60 12.21
N VAL A 379 0.39 -0.86 13.06
CA VAL A 379 0.21 0.60 12.92
C VAL A 379 1.14 1.36 13.87
N ILE A 380 1.71 2.44 13.32
CA ILE A 380 2.28 3.62 13.98
C ILE A 380 2.36 3.53 15.51
N HIS A 381 3.59 3.30 16.00
CA HIS A 381 3.94 3.35 17.41
C HIS A 381 3.88 4.79 17.93
N ASP A 382 2.65 5.28 18.21
CA ASP A 382 2.28 6.31 19.20
C ASP A 382 0.79 6.74 19.11
N SER A 383 0.00 6.19 18.18
CA SER A 383 -1.44 6.51 18.01
C SER A 383 -2.36 5.93 19.10
N LEU A 384 -2.11 6.29 20.36
CA LEU A 384 -3.02 6.05 21.48
C LEU A 384 -4.37 6.73 21.23
N ILE A 385 -5.46 5.97 21.23
CA ILE A 385 -6.82 6.51 21.13
C ILE A 385 -7.07 7.46 22.31
N ASN A 386 -7.00 8.77 22.08
CA ASN A 386 -7.23 9.76 23.12
C ASN A 386 -8.71 9.69 23.56
N PRO A 387 -9.03 9.31 24.82
CA PRO A 387 -10.41 9.10 25.25
C PRO A 387 -11.28 10.36 25.22
N SER A 388 -10.66 11.54 25.13
CA SER A 388 -11.32 12.84 25.04
C SER A 388 -11.71 13.25 23.61
N VAL A 389 -11.35 12.47 22.60
CA VAL A 389 -11.34 12.89 21.18
C VAL A 389 -12.27 12.06 20.28
N VAL A 390 -12.74 10.89 20.75
CA VAL A 390 -13.62 10.01 19.97
C VAL A 390 -15.07 10.51 20.00
N ASP A 391 -15.49 11.24 18.96
CA ASP A 391 -16.90 11.53 18.71
C ASP A 391 -17.62 10.25 18.24
N TYR A 392 -18.09 9.46 19.20
CA TYR A 392 -19.10 8.44 18.93
C TYR A 392 -20.44 9.09 18.62
N ILE A 393 -20.88 9.01 17.37
CA ILE A 393 -22.27 8.80 16.95
C ILE A 393 -22.24 8.48 15.45
N ARG A 394 -23.23 7.73 14.95
CA ARG A 394 -23.47 7.64 13.50
C ARG A 394 -23.73 9.07 13.00
N GLN A 395 -22.74 9.71 12.37
CA GLN A 395 -22.91 11.07 11.80
C GLN A 395 -24.08 11.11 10.80
N TYR A 396 -24.37 9.97 10.19
CA TYR A 396 -25.33 9.81 9.13
C TYR A 396 -26.66 9.30 9.67
N MET A 397 -27.59 10.23 9.88
CA MET A 397 -28.96 9.92 10.27
C MET A 397 -29.71 9.26 9.10
N THR A 398 -30.32 8.11 9.38
CA THR A 398 -31.31 7.46 8.51
C THR A 398 -32.71 7.71 9.03
N ASP A 399 -33.67 7.93 8.14
CA ASP A 399 -35.09 7.98 8.53
C ASP A 399 -35.55 6.56 8.95
N PRO A 400 -36.24 6.40 10.10
CA PRO A 400 -36.80 5.11 10.52
C PRO A 400 -37.72 4.42 9.50
N ALA A 401 -38.25 5.15 8.51
CA ALA A 401 -39.09 4.62 7.44
C ALA A 401 -38.31 4.08 6.20
N GLN A 402 -36.97 4.16 6.17
CA GLN A 402 -36.17 3.61 5.08
C GLN A 402 -36.36 2.09 4.93
N SER A 403 -36.29 1.58 3.70
CA SER A 403 -36.30 0.13 3.43
C SER A 403 -35.02 -0.57 3.90
N TYR A 404 -33.94 0.19 4.06
CA TYR A 404 -32.71 -0.24 4.70
C TYR A 404 -32.59 0.36 6.10
N HIS A 405 -32.40 -0.48 7.11
CA HIS A 405 -32.14 -0.06 8.48
C HIS A 405 -30.70 -0.43 8.87
N ILE A 406 -29.93 0.54 9.38
CA ILE A 406 -28.57 0.30 9.87
C ILE A 406 -28.65 -0.55 11.16
N PRO A 407 -28.13 -1.79 11.21
CA PRO A 407 -28.40 -2.75 12.28
C PRO A 407 -28.22 -2.19 13.69
N GLU A 408 -29.17 -2.40 14.60
CA GLU A 408 -29.10 -1.88 15.97
C GLU A 408 -28.37 -2.84 16.91
N PHE A 409 -27.35 -2.34 17.61
CA PHE A 409 -26.59 -3.07 18.61
C PHE A 409 -25.95 -2.10 19.62
N ALA A 410 -25.54 -2.62 20.78
CA ALA A 410 -24.88 -1.84 21.82
C ALA A 410 -23.51 -1.33 21.33
N LYS A 411 -23.28 0.00 21.43
CA LYS A 411 -22.02 0.62 20.98
C LYS A 411 -20.83 0.09 21.80
N PRO A 412 -19.72 -0.32 21.18
CA PRO A 412 -18.52 -0.72 21.91
C PRO A 412 -17.88 0.48 22.62
N PRO A 413 -17.43 0.36 23.88
CA PRO A 413 -16.65 1.41 24.55
C PRO A 413 -15.24 1.53 23.94
N ILE A 414 -14.58 2.68 24.15
CA ILE A 414 -13.19 2.93 23.65
C ILE A 414 -12.22 1.81 24.08
N SER A 415 -12.37 1.32 25.32
CA SER A 415 -11.56 0.24 25.88
C SER A 415 -11.72 -1.12 25.18
N ALA A 416 -12.77 -1.32 24.36
CA ALA A 416 -12.87 -2.51 23.51
C ALA A 416 -11.86 -2.47 22.35
N PHE A 417 -11.51 -1.26 21.88
CA PHE A 417 -10.52 -1.05 20.82
C PHE A 417 -9.09 -1.04 21.36
N THR A 418 -8.82 -0.49 22.56
CA THR A 418 -7.46 -0.40 23.11
C THR A 418 -6.94 -1.67 23.81
N LYS A 419 -7.77 -2.70 24.02
CA LYS A 419 -7.29 -3.98 24.58
C LYS A 419 -6.51 -4.79 23.55
N LYS A 420 -5.52 -5.56 24.03
CA LYS A 420 -4.85 -6.65 23.28
C LYS A 420 -5.90 -7.63 22.72
N LYS A 421 -5.64 -8.15 21.52
CA LYS A 421 -6.56 -9.00 20.74
C LYS A 421 -6.15 -10.46 20.73
N SER A 422 -7.07 -11.32 20.27
CA SER A 422 -6.85 -12.74 19.98
C SER A 422 -6.29 -13.02 18.57
N ILE A 423 -6.65 -12.23 17.56
CA ILE A 423 -6.14 -12.40 16.18
C ILE A 423 -4.68 -11.93 16.11
N THR A 424 -3.80 -12.78 15.57
CA THR A 424 -2.38 -12.44 15.34
C THR A 424 -2.15 -11.87 13.93
N PRO A 425 -1.03 -11.14 13.70
CA PRO A 425 -0.64 -10.73 12.35
C PRO A 425 -0.46 -11.90 11.36
N GLU A 426 -0.17 -13.10 11.86
CA GLU A 426 -0.07 -14.32 11.05
C GLU A 426 -1.45 -14.86 10.63
N MET A 427 -2.43 -14.87 11.55
CA MET A 427 -3.82 -15.18 11.22
C MET A 427 -4.38 -14.19 10.20
N LEU A 428 -4.07 -12.90 10.35
CA LEU A 428 -4.47 -11.84 9.42
C LEU A 428 -3.87 -12.04 8.02
N ARG A 429 -2.56 -12.32 7.92
CA ARG A 429 -1.91 -12.66 6.64
C ARG A 429 -2.49 -13.92 5.98
N ASN A 430 -2.77 -14.97 6.76
CA ASN A 430 -3.36 -16.20 6.22
C ASN A 430 -4.80 -16.00 5.75
N ALA A 431 -5.62 -15.23 6.48
CA ALA A 431 -6.97 -14.86 6.05
C ALA A 431 -6.95 -14.02 4.75
N LEU A 432 -6.08 -13.02 4.67
CA LEU A 432 -5.92 -12.21 3.46
C LEU A 432 -5.43 -13.04 2.26
N SER A 433 -4.43 -13.90 2.47
CA SER A 433 -3.93 -14.84 1.44
C SER A 433 -5.06 -15.72 0.91
N LYS A 434 -5.89 -16.28 1.80
CA LYS A 434 -7.01 -17.14 1.43
C LYS A 434 -8.16 -16.39 0.74
N VAL A 435 -8.41 -15.13 1.12
CA VAL A 435 -9.37 -14.26 0.42
C VAL A 435 -8.90 -13.87 -0.98
N LEU A 436 -7.60 -13.62 -1.18
CA LEU A 436 -7.05 -13.19 -2.48
C LEU A 436 -6.75 -14.36 -3.44
N THR A 437 -6.36 -15.53 -2.92
CA THR A 437 -5.85 -16.66 -3.73
C THR A 437 -6.66 -17.95 -3.62
N GLY A 438 -7.56 -18.04 -2.64
CA GLY A 438 -8.22 -19.29 -2.25
C GLY A 438 -7.39 -20.22 -1.36
N LYS A 439 -6.13 -19.87 -1.05
CA LYS A 439 -5.18 -20.68 -0.26
C LYS A 439 -4.53 -19.90 0.88
N THR A 440 -4.19 -20.60 1.95
CA THR A 440 -3.30 -20.10 3.01
C THR A 440 -1.84 -20.03 2.54
N LEU A 441 -0.98 -19.34 3.30
CA LEU A 441 0.44 -19.24 2.97
C LEU A 441 1.16 -20.60 3.04
N ASP A 442 0.74 -21.48 3.96
CA ASP A 442 1.30 -22.83 4.09
C ASP A 442 0.96 -23.72 2.89
N GLU A 443 -0.26 -23.60 2.35
CA GLU A 443 -0.67 -24.32 1.13
C GLU A 443 0.11 -23.83 -0.11
N ILE A 444 0.35 -22.53 -0.22
CA ILE A 444 1.18 -21.95 -1.30
C ILE A 444 2.64 -22.40 -1.17
N ALA A 445 3.19 -22.39 0.05
CA ALA A 445 4.54 -22.87 0.32
C ALA A 445 4.70 -24.38 0.02
N ALA A 446 3.66 -25.18 0.29
CA ALA A 446 3.63 -26.60 -0.05
C ALA A 446 3.57 -26.84 -1.58
N ASP A 447 2.73 -26.11 -2.32
CA ASP A 447 2.69 -26.15 -3.79
C ASP A 447 4.07 -25.81 -4.38
N GLU A 448 4.70 -24.72 -3.90
CA GLU A 448 6.03 -24.30 -4.34
C GLU A 448 7.10 -25.35 -4.05
N ALA A 449 7.05 -25.99 -2.87
CA ALA A 449 8.00 -27.05 -2.50
C ALA A 449 7.82 -28.30 -3.38
N GLU A 450 6.58 -28.67 -3.73
CA GLU A 450 6.32 -29.77 -4.66
C GLU A 450 6.76 -29.43 -6.10
N ALA A 451 6.52 -28.20 -6.56
CA ALA A 451 6.98 -27.72 -7.86
C ALA A 451 8.52 -27.75 -7.96
N LYS A 452 9.22 -27.18 -6.97
CA LYS A 452 10.69 -27.18 -6.89
C LYS A 452 11.26 -28.61 -6.88
N ARG A 453 10.64 -29.54 -6.16
CA ARG A 453 11.01 -30.96 -6.17
C ARG A 453 10.85 -31.61 -7.55
N LYS A 454 9.74 -31.39 -8.25
CA LYS A 454 9.52 -31.92 -9.61
C LYS A 454 10.53 -31.37 -10.61
N THR A 455 10.84 -30.07 -10.53
CA THR A 455 11.86 -29.45 -11.38
C THR A 455 13.25 -30.04 -11.14
N LEU A 456 13.63 -30.30 -9.88
CA LEU A 456 14.90 -30.95 -9.55
C LEU A 456 14.95 -32.39 -10.10
N GLU A 457 13.89 -33.17 -9.91
CA GLU A 457 13.78 -34.55 -10.42
C GLU A 457 13.86 -34.60 -11.97
N GLU A 458 13.37 -33.58 -12.67
CA GLU A 458 13.57 -33.42 -14.12
C GLU A 458 15.00 -33.04 -14.52
N ILE A 459 15.69 -32.22 -13.72
CA ILE A 459 17.09 -31.84 -13.97
C ILE A 459 18.00 -33.06 -13.79
N GLU A 460 17.88 -33.78 -12.68
CA GLU A 460 18.66 -34.99 -12.39
C GLU A 460 18.53 -36.04 -13.51
N LYS A 461 17.31 -36.27 -14.02
CA LYS A 461 17.06 -37.17 -15.17
C LYS A 461 17.70 -36.70 -16.47
N ARG A 462 17.75 -35.38 -16.72
CA ARG A 462 18.39 -34.81 -17.92
C ARG A 462 19.92 -34.89 -17.83
N GLU A 463 20.49 -34.64 -16.65
CA GLU A 463 21.92 -34.78 -16.39
C GLU A 463 22.37 -36.25 -16.49
N GLU A 464 21.60 -37.19 -15.95
CA GLU A 464 21.83 -38.62 -16.12
C GLU A 464 21.76 -39.06 -17.60
N ALA A 465 20.73 -38.63 -18.34
CA ALA A 465 20.62 -38.93 -19.76
C ALA A 465 21.81 -38.38 -20.56
N GLN A 466 22.25 -37.16 -20.27
CA GLN A 466 23.43 -36.55 -20.90
C GLN A 466 24.73 -37.29 -20.52
N ARG A 467 24.89 -37.69 -19.24
CA ARG A 467 26.04 -38.47 -18.76
C ARG A 467 26.17 -39.79 -19.52
N LEU A 468 25.07 -40.51 -19.74
CA LEU A 468 25.03 -41.76 -20.50
C LEU A 468 25.36 -41.54 -21.99
N VAL A 469 24.87 -40.45 -22.59
CA VAL A 469 25.21 -40.05 -23.96
C VAL A 469 26.70 -39.70 -24.11
N ASP A 470 27.35 -39.16 -23.07
CA ASP A 470 28.79 -38.90 -23.07
C ASP A 470 29.63 -40.16 -22.81
N GLU A 471 29.23 -41.03 -21.87
CA GLU A 471 29.88 -42.33 -21.63
C GLU A 471 29.90 -43.20 -22.90
N ALA A 472 28.83 -43.19 -23.70
CA ALA A 472 28.73 -43.90 -24.97
C ALA A 472 29.78 -43.46 -26.03
N LYS A 473 30.44 -42.29 -25.85
CA LYS A 473 31.49 -41.79 -26.76
C LYS A 473 32.89 -42.32 -26.39
N ALA A 474 33.07 -42.85 -25.18
CA ALA A 474 34.37 -43.31 -24.69
C ALA A 474 35.00 -44.44 -25.53
N PRO A 475 34.27 -45.46 -26.02
CA PRO A 475 34.87 -46.53 -26.83
C PRO A 475 35.47 -46.02 -28.15
N ALA A 476 34.74 -45.17 -28.87
CA ALA A 476 35.20 -44.62 -30.15
C ALA A 476 36.48 -43.79 -30.00
N PHE A 477 36.59 -42.98 -28.93
CA PHE A 477 37.81 -42.24 -28.63
C PHE A 477 38.96 -43.15 -28.15
N ALA A 478 38.66 -44.27 -27.48
CA ALA A 478 39.67 -45.26 -27.12
C ALA A 478 40.25 -45.95 -28.37
N ASP A 479 39.42 -46.24 -29.37
CA ASP A 479 39.86 -46.85 -30.64
C ASP A 479 40.59 -45.85 -31.55
N GLU A 480 40.19 -44.57 -31.56
CA GLU A 480 40.96 -43.46 -32.15
C GLU A 480 42.41 -43.45 -31.61
N LYS A 481 42.59 -43.52 -30.28
CA LYS A 481 43.93 -43.50 -29.67
C LYS A 481 44.71 -44.81 -29.85
N ARG A 482 44.04 -45.96 -29.99
CA ARG A 482 44.71 -47.21 -30.43
C ARG A 482 45.23 -47.09 -31.87
N ALA A 483 44.46 -46.48 -32.78
CA ALA A 483 44.87 -46.28 -34.17
C ALA A 483 46.03 -45.27 -34.32
N GLU A 484 46.10 -44.26 -33.43
CA GLU A 484 47.26 -43.36 -33.30
C GLU A 484 48.51 -44.02 -32.68
N GLY A 485 48.43 -45.29 -32.23
CA GLY A 485 49.56 -46.03 -31.66
C GLY A 485 49.75 -45.87 -30.15
N TRP A 486 48.76 -45.37 -29.41
CA TRP A 486 48.80 -45.32 -27.95
C TRP A 486 48.36 -46.64 -27.32
N SER A 487 48.92 -46.96 -26.15
CA SER A 487 48.34 -47.95 -25.23
C SER A 487 47.16 -47.32 -24.50
N VAL A 488 46.01 -47.99 -24.44
CA VAL A 488 44.74 -47.38 -23.96
C VAL A 488 44.02 -48.28 -22.94
N VAL A 489 43.74 -47.70 -21.77
CA VAL A 489 42.97 -48.27 -20.66
C VAL A 489 41.69 -47.44 -20.48
N VAL A 490 40.57 -48.09 -20.17
CA VAL A 490 39.26 -47.42 -19.98
C VAL A 490 38.70 -47.81 -18.61
N THR A 491 38.30 -46.83 -17.79
CA THR A 491 37.72 -47.11 -16.48
C THR A 491 36.25 -47.52 -16.60
N SER A 492 35.77 -48.42 -15.74
CA SER A 492 34.33 -48.71 -15.64
C SER A 492 33.61 -47.62 -14.82
N SER A 493 32.42 -47.20 -15.28
CA SER A 493 31.45 -46.40 -14.52
C SER A 493 30.56 -47.25 -13.59
N GLU A 494 30.66 -48.59 -13.64
CA GLU A 494 29.86 -49.49 -12.80
C GLU A 494 30.10 -49.22 -11.31
N GLY A 495 29.01 -48.95 -10.57
CA GLY A 495 29.05 -48.61 -9.15
C GLY A 495 29.64 -47.23 -8.84
N VAL A 496 29.89 -46.37 -9.84
CA VAL A 496 30.21 -44.95 -9.62
C VAL A 496 28.92 -44.15 -9.45
N LYS A 497 28.87 -43.29 -8.45
CA LYS A 497 27.75 -42.37 -8.18
C LYS A 497 28.16 -40.91 -8.20
N THR A 498 29.46 -40.62 -8.18
CA THR A 498 30.00 -39.27 -8.07
C THR A 498 31.19 -39.05 -8.99
N ASP A 499 31.38 -37.79 -9.36
CA ASP A 499 32.56 -37.32 -10.09
C ASP A 499 33.87 -37.56 -9.34
N LEU A 500 33.83 -37.60 -8.01
CA LEU A 500 34.99 -37.82 -7.15
C LEU A 500 35.47 -39.28 -7.23
N GLU A 501 34.56 -40.25 -7.13
CA GLU A 501 34.86 -41.68 -7.31
C GLU A 501 35.41 -41.95 -8.72
N ALA A 502 34.89 -41.27 -9.76
CA ALA A 502 35.42 -41.36 -11.12
C ALA A 502 36.86 -40.83 -11.22
N GLN A 503 37.15 -39.68 -10.58
CA GLN A 503 38.50 -39.10 -10.50
C GLN A 503 39.47 -39.98 -9.70
N GLU A 504 39.00 -40.64 -8.64
CA GLU A 504 39.81 -41.57 -7.84
C GLU A 504 40.17 -42.82 -8.67
N ARG A 505 39.20 -43.45 -9.35
CA ARG A 505 39.44 -44.59 -10.25
C ARG A 505 40.46 -44.24 -11.34
N ASN A 506 40.32 -43.08 -11.98
CA ASN A 506 41.28 -42.56 -12.95
C ASN A 506 42.69 -42.37 -12.35
N SER A 507 42.78 -41.82 -11.14
CA SER A 507 44.04 -41.60 -10.43
C SER A 507 44.74 -42.92 -10.10
N ASN A 508 43.98 -43.91 -9.63
CA ASN A 508 44.48 -45.25 -9.30
C ASN A 508 44.97 -46.00 -10.54
N GLU A 509 44.23 -45.98 -11.65
CA GLU A 509 44.66 -46.58 -12.92
C GLU A 509 45.92 -45.89 -13.49
N ARG A 510 45.98 -44.54 -13.49
CA ARG A 510 47.17 -43.80 -13.92
C ARG A 510 48.39 -44.08 -13.03
N ASN A 511 48.19 -44.36 -11.75
CA ASN A 511 49.27 -44.77 -10.86
C ASN A 511 49.69 -46.23 -11.07
N ARG A 512 48.77 -47.15 -11.39
CA ARG A 512 49.14 -48.53 -11.80
C ARG A 512 50.00 -48.51 -13.06
N ILE A 513 49.61 -47.75 -14.09
CA ILE A 513 50.39 -47.63 -15.34
C ILE A 513 51.81 -47.10 -15.08
N LYS A 514 52.00 -46.10 -14.20
CA LYS A 514 53.34 -45.63 -13.80
C LYS A 514 54.16 -46.72 -13.09
N ASN A 515 53.52 -47.53 -12.25
CA ASN A 515 54.16 -48.61 -11.49
C ASN A 515 54.45 -49.86 -12.35
N GLU A 516 53.71 -50.07 -13.44
CA GLU A 516 54.01 -51.07 -14.47
C GLU A 516 55.17 -50.62 -15.37
N ASN A 517 55.37 -49.30 -15.53
CA ASN A 517 56.34 -48.69 -16.46
C ASN A 517 57.41 -47.86 -15.73
N VAL A 518 57.88 -48.31 -14.56
CA VAL A 518 58.74 -47.53 -13.64
C VAL A 518 59.97 -46.94 -14.31
N GLU A 519 60.70 -47.71 -15.13
CA GLU A 519 61.92 -47.22 -15.80
C GLU A 519 61.64 -46.11 -16.82
N ALA A 520 60.56 -46.23 -17.59
CA ALA A 520 60.13 -45.19 -18.52
C ALA A 520 59.62 -43.95 -17.77
N ASN A 521 58.94 -44.16 -16.63
CA ASN A 521 58.45 -43.08 -15.77
C ASN A 521 59.59 -42.32 -15.08
N SER A 522 60.60 -43.01 -14.53
CA SER A 522 61.77 -42.39 -13.88
C SER A 522 62.69 -41.65 -14.85
N ASN A 523 62.78 -42.13 -16.10
CA ASN A 523 63.55 -41.48 -17.16
C ASN A 523 62.75 -40.42 -17.94
N HIS A 524 61.56 -40.02 -17.46
CA HIS A 524 60.65 -39.05 -18.12
C HIS A 524 60.24 -39.41 -19.56
N LYS A 525 60.30 -40.69 -19.93
CA LYS A 525 59.92 -41.24 -21.25
C LYS A 525 58.45 -41.66 -21.34
N LEU A 526 57.79 -41.90 -20.21
CA LEU A 526 56.37 -42.23 -20.14
C LEU A 526 55.50 -40.97 -20.29
N GLU A 527 54.78 -40.87 -21.40
CA GLU A 527 53.73 -39.86 -21.61
C GLU A 527 52.36 -40.50 -21.30
N ILE A 528 51.59 -39.92 -20.37
CA ILE A 528 50.30 -40.49 -19.91
C ILE A 528 49.20 -39.42 -19.76
N ASN A 529 48.21 -39.49 -20.64
CA ASN A 529 47.07 -38.57 -20.73
C ASN A 529 45.76 -39.28 -20.33
N ALA A 530 44.70 -38.50 -20.05
CA ALA A 530 43.37 -39.03 -19.77
C ALA A 530 42.26 -38.06 -20.17
N LYS A 531 41.14 -38.57 -20.66
CA LYS A 531 39.94 -37.80 -21.05
C LYS A 531 38.67 -38.37 -20.40
N LYS A 532 37.86 -37.49 -19.81
CA LYS A 532 36.60 -37.82 -19.13
C LYS A 532 35.42 -37.91 -20.13
N PHE A 533 34.52 -38.86 -19.89
CA PHE A 533 33.28 -39.12 -20.60
C PHE A 533 32.24 -39.60 -19.57
N GLY A 534 31.39 -38.72 -19.03
CA GLY A 534 30.59 -39.04 -17.82
C GLY A 534 31.48 -39.60 -16.71
N TYR A 535 31.12 -40.73 -16.10
CA TYR A 535 31.97 -41.38 -15.07
C TYR A 535 33.10 -42.27 -15.64
N ILE A 536 33.24 -42.37 -16.96
CA ILE A 536 34.33 -43.09 -17.63
C ILE A 536 35.51 -42.15 -17.90
N TYR A 537 36.74 -42.65 -17.68
CA TYR A 537 37.97 -42.06 -18.17
C TYR A 537 38.63 -42.98 -19.18
N VAL A 538 38.98 -42.43 -20.35
CA VAL A 538 39.88 -43.06 -21.32
C VAL A 538 41.29 -42.55 -21.04
N ILE A 539 42.15 -43.43 -20.53
CA ILE A 539 43.55 -43.17 -20.18
C ILE A 539 44.41 -43.72 -21.32
N TYR A 540 45.29 -42.90 -21.87
CA TYR A 540 46.12 -43.28 -23.02
C TYR A 540 47.57 -42.85 -22.81
N TYR A 541 48.50 -43.76 -23.10
CA TYR A 541 49.91 -43.59 -22.79
C TYR A 541 50.85 -44.23 -23.83
N ARG A 542 52.09 -43.75 -23.87
CA ARG A 542 53.18 -44.29 -24.70
C ARG A 542 54.53 -44.08 -24.04
N ILE A 543 55.51 -44.85 -24.49
CA ILE A 543 56.93 -44.68 -24.10
C ILE A 543 57.65 -44.06 -25.30
N ASN A 544 58.26 -42.90 -25.09
CA ASN A 544 59.10 -42.24 -26.09
C ASN A 544 60.54 -42.80 -26.02
N ASN A 545 61.17 -43.01 -27.17
CA ASN A 545 62.52 -43.60 -27.28
C ASN A 545 63.63 -42.66 -26.80
#